data_AF-A0A562GQS4-F1
#
_entry.id   AF-A0A562GQS4-F1
#
_cell.length_a   1.000
_cell.length_b   1.000
_cell.length_c   1.000
_cell.angle_alpha   90.00
_cell.angle_beta   90.00
_cell.angle_gamma   90.00
#
_symmetry.space_group_name_H-M   'P 1'
#
loop_
_entity.id
_entity.type
_entity.pdbx_description
1 polymer ?
#
loop_
_entity_poly.entity_id
_entity_poly.type
_entity_poly.pdbx_seq_one_letter_code
_entity_poly.pdbx_strand_id
1 'polypeptide(L)'
;MADKISETIEFLTQIHKAWDGTEQRAALRARPRRSVSYDYISMQPWQSQYLRALTYSQQTQLFQIPLWHAADKINEQIYEAQAVIPISTDCIWQYRGCSHAMVWLDDSYGGTLYTLEQLGSAGVLGLNKQFDREWERGVLTVAPVAWGVLSQADKYLNYTSALSSMTLTVEILHEAQAPAFPGQYDEFHDEEVKLIWGRGLPVIYNGAELFLVPPTWSDDINASFSRLANRLDNSTGAFLYDLRSPDPTETREIQYILKGRREINNLQRFFYRCKGRLHSFYAPTWLMDVELAVDAPAGQNYLLSKWPGYWKYFGGGQRRKTLLVFHKDLSASILNVAGYTTNETGELGKIYLDAPLKQALRKSDILMISYLCRYRLDNDLMTTDYETVGIAKSSLTLAEVTE
;
A
#
# COMPACT_ATOMS: atom_id res chain seq x y z
N MET A 1 16.68 14.26 16.69
CA MET A 1 15.49 14.08 15.82
C MET A 1 15.81 12.98 14.82
N ALA A 2 14.87 12.07 14.53
CA ALA A 2 15.11 11.04 13.52
C ALA A 2 15.09 11.68 12.12
N ASP A 3 16.06 11.32 11.29
CA ASP A 3 16.24 11.83 9.92
C ASP A 3 15.28 11.12 8.95
N LYS A 4 15.09 9.81 9.15
CA LYS A 4 14.16 8.98 8.40
C LYS A 4 13.44 8.00 9.32
N ILE A 5 12.15 7.81 9.10
CA ILE A 5 11.34 6.81 9.80
C ILE A 5 10.72 5.89 8.77
N SER A 6 10.85 4.57 8.93
CA SER A 6 10.18 3.60 8.08
C SER A 6 9.36 2.61 8.89
N GLU A 7 8.14 2.32 8.44
CA GLU A 7 7.30 1.26 8.97
C GLU A 7 7.26 0.11 7.97
N THR A 8 7.44 -1.12 8.45
CA THR A 8 7.32 -2.33 7.65
C THR A 8 6.19 -3.19 8.18
N ILE A 9 5.39 -3.73 7.27
CA ILE A 9 4.31 -4.68 7.56
C ILE A 9 4.63 -5.95 6.76
N GLU A 10 4.75 -7.08 7.46
CA GLU A 10 5.19 -8.35 6.89
C GLU A 10 4.18 -9.48 7.16
N PHE A 11 3.54 -9.96 6.10
CA PHE A 11 2.79 -11.21 6.11
C PHE A 11 3.72 -12.40 5.86
N LEU A 12 3.18 -13.62 5.93
CA LEU A 12 3.91 -14.79 5.51
C LEU A 12 2.95 -15.70 4.76
N THR A 13 3.19 -15.83 3.46
CA THR A 13 2.38 -16.66 2.58
C THR A 13 3.23 -17.69 1.86
N GLN A 14 2.61 -18.83 1.58
CA GLN A 14 3.19 -19.90 0.81
C GLN A 14 2.43 -20.04 -0.51
N ILE A 15 3.16 -20.07 -1.63
CA ILE A 15 2.60 -20.19 -2.97
C ILE A 15 3.07 -21.51 -3.58
N HIS A 16 2.11 -22.37 -3.93
CA HIS A 16 2.33 -23.58 -4.71
C HIS A 16 1.87 -23.31 -6.13
N LYS A 17 2.81 -23.34 -7.08
CA LYS A 17 2.51 -23.15 -8.50
C LYS A 17 2.44 -24.50 -9.21
N ALA A 18 1.32 -24.77 -9.86
CA ALA A 18 1.15 -25.95 -10.69
C ALA A 18 1.86 -25.80 -12.03
N TRP A 19 1.90 -26.89 -12.82
CA TRP A 19 2.57 -26.93 -14.11
C TRP A 19 1.97 -25.95 -15.14
N ASP A 20 0.65 -25.80 -15.12
CA ASP A 20 -0.11 -24.89 -16.01
C ASP A 20 0.01 -23.40 -15.62
N GLY A 21 0.59 -23.13 -14.45
CA GLY A 21 0.77 -21.79 -13.90
C GLY A 21 -0.31 -21.35 -12.92
N THR A 22 -1.31 -22.19 -12.63
CA THR A 22 -2.28 -21.95 -11.55
C THR A 22 -1.59 -21.97 -10.19
N GLU A 23 -2.09 -21.16 -9.25
CA GLU A 23 -1.47 -20.98 -7.95
C GLU A 23 -2.44 -21.36 -6.83
N GLN A 24 -1.99 -22.21 -5.91
CA GLN A 24 -2.63 -22.40 -4.61
C GLN A 24 -1.84 -21.62 -3.56
N ARG A 25 -2.55 -20.86 -2.73
CA ARG A 25 -1.93 -19.93 -1.77
C ARG A 25 -2.46 -20.16 -0.37
N ALA A 26 -1.57 -20.09 0.62
CA ALA A 26 -1.92 -20.25 2.02
C ALA A 26 -1.22 -19.16 2.86
N ALA A 27 -1.95 -18.58 3.82
CA ALA A 27 -1.36 -17.69 4.82
C ALA A 27 -0.86 -18.52 6.00
N LEU A 28 0.42 -18.36 6.33
CA LEU A 28 1.06 -19.00 7.49
C LEU A 28 0.94 -18.15 8.76
N ARG A 29 0.62 -16.85 8.61
CA ARG A 29 0.37 -15.92 9.70
C ARG A 29 -1.04 -15.35 9.61
N ALA A 30 -1.76 -15.36 10.74
CA ALA A 30 -3.08 -14.75 10.83
C ALA A 30 -3.01 -13.21 10.90
N ARG A 31 -1.97 -12.67 11.54
CA ARG A 31 -1.69 -11.23 11.66
C ARG A 31 -0.27 -10.94 11.17
N PRO A 32 -0.02 -9.80 10.52
CA PRO A 32 1.31 -9.45 10.07
C PRO A 32 2.21 -9.06 11.24
N ARG A 33 3.51 -9.18 11.04
CA ARG A 33 4.50 -8.54 11.90
C ARG A 33 4.65 -7.08 11.47
N ARG A 34 4.87 -6.21 12.45
CA ARG A 34 5.16 -4.80 12.21
C ARG A 34 6.52 -4.48 12.80
N SER A 35 7.35 -3.74 12.07
CA SER A 35 8.55 -3.17 12.65
C SER A 35 8.72 -1.73 12.20
N VAL A 36 9.32 -0.91 13.06
CA VAL A 36 9.57 0.49 12.77
C VAL A 36 11.06 0.76 12.93
N SER A 37 11.65 1.38 11.93
CA SER A 37 13.05 1.78 11.91
C SER A 37 13.15 3.30 12.04
N TYR A 38 14.06 3.75 12.88
CA TYR A 38 14.38 5.16 13.09
C TYR A 38 15.86 5.39 12.81
N ASP A 39 16.16 6.22 11.82
CA ASP A 39 17.52 6.70 11.59
C ASP A 39 17.75 7.92 12.48
N TYR A 40 18.56 7.76 13.52
CA TYR A 40 18.81 8.83 14.48
C TYR A 40 20.20 9.43 14.27
N ILE A 41 20.25 10.75 14.19
CA ILE A 41 21.48 11.53 14.21
C ILE A 41 21.56 12.30 15.53
N SER A 42 22.59 12.02 16.33
CA SER A 42 22.84 12.78 17.55
C SER A 42 23.59 14.06 17.24
N MET A 43 23.16 15.17 17.84
CA MET A 43 23.85 16.46 17.72
C MET A 43 24.52 16.90 19.02
N GLN A 44 24.21 16.23 20.13
CA GLN A 44 24.75 16.54 21.46
C GLN A 44 25.41 15.29 22.09
N PRO A 45 26.51 15.43 22.85
CA PRO A 45 27.22 14.30 23.44
C PRO A 45 26.36 13.38 24.31
N TRP A 46 25.43 13.93 25.10
CA TRP A 46 24.56 13.13 25.97
C TRP A 46 23.59 12.27 25.14
N GLN A 47 23.14 12.73 23.98
CA GLN A 47 22.27 11.96 23.09
C GLN A 47 23.03 10.75 22.53
N SER A 48 24.27 10.96 22.08
CA SER A 48 25.12 9.86 21.61
C SER A 48 25.39 8.83 22.71
N GLN A 49 25.65 9.29 23.93
CA GLN A 49 25.85 8.41 25.08
C GLN A 49 24.58 7.63 25.43
N TYR A 50 23.42 8.29 25.42
CA TYR A 50 22.13 7.66 25.69
C TYR A 50 21.80 6.57 24.67
N LEU A 51 21.96 6.84 23.37
CA LEU A 51 21.73 5.83 22.34
C LEU A 51 22.65 4.62 22.48
N ARG A 52 23.93 4.84 22.78
CA ARG A 52 24.88 3.74 23.02
C ARG A 52 24.50 2.93 24.26
N ALA A 53 24.08 3.60 25.33
CA ALA A 53 23.62 2.95 26.55
C ALA A 53 22.32 2.15 26.31
N LEU A 54 21.39 2.70 25.54
CA LEU A 54 20.15 2.05 25.13
C LEU A 54 20.47 0.80 24.31
N THR A 55 21.29 0.90 23.26
CA THR A 55 21.71 -0.25 22.46
C THR A 55 22.49 -1.28 23.27
N TYR A 56 23.35 -0.85 24.20
CA TYR A 56 24.13 -1.78 25.04
C TYR A 56 23.25 -2.57 26.02
N SER A 57 22.26 -1.92 26.65
CA SER A 57 21.48 -2.50 27.75
C SER A 57 20.13 -3.09 27.33
N GLN A 58 19.47 -2.51 26.33
CA GLN A 58 18.09 -2.81 25.95
C GLN A 58 17.98 -3.68 24.69
N GLN A 59 19.11 -4.15 24.13
CA GLN A 59 19.08 -5.12 23.05
C GLN A 59 18.29 -6.36 23.44
N THR A 60 17.34 -6.77 22.59
CA THR A 60 16.47 -7.92 22.83
C THR A 60 15.56 -7.78 24.07
N GLN A 61 15.51 -6.60 24.71
CA GLN A 61 14.60 -6.32 25.81
C GLN A 61 13.30 -5.68 25.31
N LEU A 62 12.25 -5.85 26.12
CA LEU A 62 10.97 -5.18 25.92
C LEU A 62 11.12 -3.70 26.24
N PHE A 63 10.77 -2.85 25.29
CA PHE A 63 10.82 -1.41 25.44
C PHE A 63 9.57 -0.75 24.85
N GLN A 64 9.16 0.37 25.45
CA GLN A 64 8.05 1.18 24.96
C GLN A 64 8.59 2.24 24.00
N ILE A 65 8.18 2.17 22.74
CA ILE A 65 8.60 3.13 21.72
C ILE A 65 7.45 4.03 21.27
N PRO A 66 7.62 5.36 21.29
CA PRO A 66 6.70 6.27 20.63
C PRO A 66 6.80 6.16 19.11
N LEU A 67 5.65 6.03 18.46
CA LEU A 67 5.49 5.97 17.01
C LEU A 67 5.43 7.40 16.45
N TRP A 68 6.61 8.00 16.26
CA TRP A 68 6.72 9.40 15.82
C TRP A 68 6.15 9.67 14.44
N HIS A 69 6.19 8.68 13.53
CA HIS A 69 5.55 8.80 12.21
C HIS A 69 4.03 8.98 12.31
N ALA A 70 3.43 8.56 13.43
CA ALA A 70 2.00 8.66 13.70
C ALA A 70 1.63 9.82 14.64
N ALA A 71 2.59 10.64 15.08
CA ALA A 71 2.37 11.72 16.05
C ALA A 71 1.44 12.82 15.51
N ASP A 72 0.41 13.19 16.28
CA ASP A 72 -0.56 14.21 15.91
C ASP A 72 -0.45 15.45 16.80
N LYS A 73 -0.78 16.62 16.25
CA LYS A 73 -0.85 17.87 17.00
C LYS A 73 -2.28 18.16 17.40
N ILE A 74 -2.52 18.29 18.69
CA ILE A 74 -3.88 18.47 19.21
C ILE A 74 -4.25 19.94 19.10
N ASN A 75 -5.34 20.18 18.36
CA ASN A 75 -5.89 21.50 18.12
C ASN A 75 -7.05 21.83 19.07
N GLU A 76 -7.18 21.12 20.18
CA GLU A 76 -8.16 21.38 21.23
C GLU A 76 -7.44 21.62 22.56
N GLN A 77 -8.07 22.39 23.44
CA GLN A 77 -7.57 22.66 24.78
C GLN A 77 -7.97 21.51 25.70
N ILE A 78 -7.01 21.00 26.48
CA ILE A 78 -7.25 19.94 27.46
C ILE A 78 -7.20 20.56 28.84
N TYR A 79 -8.28 20.43 29.59
CA TYR A 79 -8.38 20.97 30.94
C TYR A 79 -7.79 20.01 31.98
N GLU A 80 -7.41 20.56 33.13
CA GLU A 80 -7.03 19.77 34.31
C GLU A 80 -8.16 18.80 34.69
N ALA A 81 -7.80 17.66 35.28
CA ALA A 81 -8.71 16.59 35.70
C ALA A 81 -9.47 15.86 34.56
N GLN A 82 -9.25 16.23 33.29
CA GLN A 82 -9.74 15.44 32.16
C GLN A 82 -8.92 14.15 32.03
N ALA A 83 -9.56 13.06 31.61
CA ALA A 83 -8.90 11.76 31.35
C ALA A 83 -9.03 11.35 29.87
N VAL A 84 -9.17 12.33 28.99
CA VAL A 84 -9.55 12.10 27.60
C VAL A 84 -8.74 12.99 26.68
N ILE A 85 -8.27 12.43 25.56
CA ILE A 85 -7.57 13.16 24.51
C ILE A 85 -8.38 13.10 23.21
N PRO A 86 -8.87 14.22 22.67
CA PRO A 86 -9.46 14.27 21.35
C PRO A 86 -8.37 14.12 20.28
N ILE A 87 -8.59 13.23 19.32
CA ILE A 87 -7.70 13.00 18.16
C ILE A 87 -8.50 12.99 16.88
N SER A 88 -7.85 13.30 15.77
CA SER A 88 -8.47 13.19 14.45
C SER A 88 -8.76 11.72 14.12
N THR A 89 -9.87 11.43 13.46
CA THR A 89 -10.32 10.04 13.19
C THR A 89 -9.39 9.27 12.24
N ASP A 90 -8.67 9.98 11.36
CA ASP A 90 -7.59 9.45 10.51
C ASP A 90 -6.33 9.05 11.28
N CYS A 91 -6.22 9.38 12.57
CA CYS A 91 -5.12 8.93 13.42
C CYS A 91 -5.40 7.58 14.09
N ILE A 92 -6.67 7.13 14.15
CA ILE A 92 -7.09 5.92 14.88
C ILE A 92 -6.34 4.69 14.35
N TRP A 93 -6.15 4.57 13.03
CA TRP A 93 -5.47 3.42 12.41
C TRP A 93 -4.05 3.16 12.95
N GLN A 94 -3.35 4.19 13.43
CA GLN A 94 -2.00 4.03 13.93
C GLN A 94 -1.90 3.49 15.36
N TYR A 95 -3.01 3.50 16.11
CA TYR A 95 -3.10 2.99 17.48
C TYR A 95 -3.28 1.46 17.56
N ARG A 96 -3.25 0.74 16.44
CA ARG A 96 -3.41 -0.72 16.42
C ARG A 96 -2.34 -1.42 17.24
N GLY A 97 -2.74 -2.06 18.32
CA GLY A 97 -1.82 -2.77 19.23
C GLY A 97 -0.98 -1.84 20.11
N CYS A 98 -1.32 -0.55 20.20
CA CYS A 98 -0.71 0.39 21.12
C CYS A 98 -1.50 0.42 22.44
N SER A 99 -0.83 0.30 23.58
CA SER A 99 -1.43 0.40 24.92
C SER A 99 -1.26 1.75 25.58
N HIS A 100 -0.37 2.59 25.07
CA HIS A 100 -0.04 3.87 25.68
C HIS A 100 -0.11 4.99 24.64
N ALA A 101 -0.35 6.21 25.10
CA ALA A 101 -0.17 7.44 24.35
C ALA A 101 0.83 8.31 25.10
N MET A 102 1.82 8.85 24.38
CA MET A 102 2.76 9.81 24.93
C MET A 102 2.32 11.21 24.58
N VAL A 103 2.23 12.05 25.59
CA VAL A 103 1.98 13.47 25.49
C VAL A 103 3.33 14.18 25.55
N TRP A 104 3.76 14.73 24.42
CA TRP A 104 5.08 15.32 24.22
C TRP A 104 5.00 16.85 24.11
N LEU A 105 5.89 17.54 24.84
CA LEU A 105 6.07 18.99 24.78
C LEU A 105 7.20 19.38 23.82
N ASP A 106 8.42 19.15 24.26
CA ASP A 106 9.63 19.51 23.56
C ASP A 106 10.81 18.64 24.04
N ASP A 107 11.96 18.79 23.41
CA ASP A 107 13.17 18.05 23.75
C ASP A 107 13.75 18.38 25.13
N SER A 108 13.32 19.47 25.77
CA SER A 108 13.85 19.94 27.06
C SER A 108 13.05 19.40 28.25
N TYR A 109 11.72 19.45 28.16
CA TYR A 109 10.78 18.96 29.17
C TYR A 109 10.41 17.49 28.95
N GLY A 110 10.54 16.98 27.72
CA GLY A 110 10.23 15.61 27.35
C GLY A 110 8.72 15.33 27.24
N GLY A 111 8.36 14.06 27.45
CA GLY A 111 6.98 13.58 27.34
C GLY A 111 6.51 12.79 28.55
N THR A 112 5.21 12.80 28.78
CA THR A 112 4.53 12.01 29.81
C THR A 112 3.76 10.87 29.15
N LEU A 113 3.88 9.67 29.70
CA LEU A 113 3.19 8.46 29.21
C LEU A 113 1.85 8.29 29.93
N TYR A 114 0.79 8.06 29.15
CA TYR A 114 -0.53 7.72 29.64
C TYR A 114 -0.97 6.36 29.08
N THR A 115 -1.48 5.49 29.94
CA THR A 115 -2.05 4.21 29.53
C THR A 115 -3.45 4.41 28.96
N LEU A 116 -3.71 3.78 27.81
CA LEU A 116 -5.00 3.83 27.13
C LEU A 116 -5.95 2.79 27.72
N GLU A 117 -7.12 3.23 28.17
CA GLU A 117 -8.23 2.34 28.57
C GLU A 117 -9.20 2.11 27.42
N GLN A 118 -9.44 3.13 26.61
CA GLN A 118 -10.40 3.08 25.52
C GLN A 118 -9.89 3.83 24.29
N LEU A 119 -10.11 3.23 23.12
CA LEU A 119 -10.02 3.90 21.83
C LEU A 119 -11.44 4.08 21.31
N GLY A 120 -11.94 5.32 21.31
CA GLY A 120 -13.28 5.67 20.87
C GLY A 120 -13.35 5.89 19.35
N SER A 121 -14.41 5.42 18.71
CA SER A 121 -14.61 5.61 17.27
C SER A 121 -14.84 7.07 16.86
N ALA A 122 -15.25 7.94 17.80
CA ALA A 122 -15.40 9.37 17.53
C ALA A 122 -14.07 10.14 17.46
N GLY A 123 -12.92 9.46 17.53
CA GLY A 123 -11.61 10.13 17.60
C GLY A 123 -11.27 10.57 19.03
N VAL A 124 -11.39 9.66 19.98
CA VAL A 124 -11.21 9.98 21.41
C VAL A 124 -10.39 8.90 22.09
N LEU A 125 -9.31 9.27 22.78
CA LEU A 125 -8.51 8.38 23.61
C LEU A 125 -8.92 8.52 25.07
N GLY A 126 -9.45 7.45 25.67
CA GLY A 126 -9.69 7.37 27.11
C GLY A 126 -8.43 6.91 27.84
N LEU A 127 -8.03 7.65 28.87
CA LEU A 127 -6.81 7.43 29.65
C LEU A 127 -7.14 6.85 31.03
N ASN A 128 -6.22 6.06 31.59
CA ASN A 128 -6.33 5.55 32.96
C ASN A 128 -6.14 6.64 34.03
N LYS A 129 -5.44 7.73 33.67
CA LYS A 129 -5.11 8.83 34.58
C LYS A 129 -5.61 10.16 34.03
N GLN A 130 -5.96 11.04 34.97
CA GLN A 130 -6.33 12.41 34.67
C GLN A 130 -5.09 13.28 34.42
N PHE A 131 -5.27 14.38 33.69
CA PHE A 131 -4.24 15.39 33.51
C PHE A 131 -4.04 16.22 34.78
N ASP A 132 -2.79 16.33 35.23
CA ASP A 132 -2.39 17.12 36.40
C ASP A 132 -2.30 18.62 36.11
N ARG A 133 -2.47 19.03 34.85
CA ARG A 133 -2.44 20.43 34.42
C ARG A 133 -3.27 20.64 33.17
N GLU A 134 -3.60 21.91 32.93
CA GLU A 134 -4.18 22.37 31.68
C GLU A 134 -3.14 22.49 30.55
N TRP A 135 -3.59 22.23 29.33
CA TRP A 135 -2.78 22.26 28.12
C TRP A 135 -3.44 23.13 27.07
N GLU A 136 -2.74 24.19 26.66
CA GLU A 136 -3.21 25.10 25.63
C GLU A 136 -3.26 24.45 24.24
N ARG A 137 -4.18 24.95 23.42
CA ARG A 137 -4.38 24.51 22.04
C ARG A 137 -3.10 24.60 21.21
N GLY A 138 -2.77 23.52 20.50
CA GLY A 138 -1.70 23.51 19.48
C GLY A 138 -0.27 23.34 20.02
N VAL A 139 -0.09 23.40 21.33
CA VAL A 139 1.21 23.14 21.99
C VAL A 139 1.46 21.64 22.14
N LEU A 140 0.39 20.85 22.20
CA LEU A 140 0.44 19.44 22.55
C LEU A 140 0.64 18.54 21.33
N THR A 141 1.70 17.73 21.36
CA THR A 141 1.90 16.64 20.38
C THR A 141 1.63 15.31 21.08
N VAL A 142 0.79 14.46 20.50
CA VAL A 142 0.49 13.13 21.02
C VAL A 142 0.93 12.06 20.04
N ALA A 143 1.71 11.10 20.54
CA ALA A 143 2.20 9.96 19.77
C ALA A 143 1.66 8.65 20.35
N PRO A 144 1.22 7.70 19.51
CA PRO A 144 0.93 6.35 19.99
C PRO A 144 2.23 5.71 20.48
N VAL A 145 2.14 4.91 21.54
CA VAL A 145 3.27 4.18 22.10
C VAL A 145 2.97 2.69 22.04
N ALA A 146 3.88 1.96 21.41
CA ALA A 146 3.80 0.52 21.26
C ALA A 146 4.90 -0.15 22.07
N TRP A 147 4.61 -1.35 22.57
CA TRP A 147 5.67 -2.23 23.04
C TRP A 147 6.35 -2.90 21.86
N GLY A 148 7.67 -2.98 21.94
CA GLY A 148 8.44 -3.72 20.97
C GLY A 148 9.72 -4.27 21.56
N VAL A 149 10.37 -5.09 20.77
CA VAL A 149 11.71 -5.61 21.06
C VAL A 149 12.69 -4.91 20.14
N LEU A 150 13.72 -4.32 20.72
CA LEU A 150 14.80 -3.73 19.93
C LEU A 150 15.57 -4.86 19.26
N SER A 151 15.64 -4.83 17.93
CA SER A 151 16.45 -5.80 17.17
C SER A 151 17.92 -5.64 17.55
N GLN A 152 18.70 -6.71 17.41
CA GLN A 152 20.14 -6.61 17.57
C GLN A 152 20.67 -5.63 16.52
N ALA A 153 21.26 -4.53 16.99
CA ALA A 153 21.77 -3.50 16.11
C ALA A 153 23.10 -3.97 15.52
N ASP A 154 23.19 -4.06 14.20
CA ASP A 154 24.39 -4.61 13.56
C ASP A 154 25.56 -3.61 13.55
N LYS A 155 25.33 -2.30 13.39
CA LYS A 155 26.41 -1.28 13.28
C LYS A 155 25.94 0.12 13.70
N TYR A 156 26.79 0.86 14.41
CA TYR A 156 26.66 2.31 14.61
C TYR A 156 27.91 3.04 14.12
N LEU A 157 27.74 4.23 13.54
CA LEU A 157 28.85 5.06 13.07
C LEU A 157 29.03 6.24 14.03
N ASN A 158 30.22 6.37 14.61
CA ASN A 158 30.60 7.54 15.37
C ASN A 158 31.57 8.38 14.54
N TYR A 159 31.14 9.57 14.15
CA TYR A 159 32.02 10.53 13.49
C TYR A 159 32.85 11.30 14.53
N THR A 160 32.21 11.68 15.65
CA THR A 160 32.84 12.32 16.80
C THR A 160 32.19 11.84 18.10
N SER A 161 32.61 12.39 19.25
CA SER A 161 31.95 12.15 20.53
C SER A 161 30.53 12.72 20.61
N ALA A 162 30.19 13.71 19.79
CA ALA A 162 28.87 14.37 19.75
C ALA A 162 28.01 13.94 18.56
N LEU A 163 28.65 13.54 17.44
CA LEU A 163 27.99 13.15 16.21
C LEU A 163 28.09 11.64 16.02
N SER A 164 26.95 10.97 16.18
CA SER A 164 26.77 9.55 15.91
C SER A 164 25.51 9.35 15.09
N SER A 165 25.59 8.43 14.13
CA SER A 165 24.45 7.96 13.35
C SER A 165 24.15 6.51 13.74
N MET A 166 22.90 6.25 14.06
CA MET A 166 22.45 4.93 14.50
C MET A 166 21.03 4.66 14.00
N THR A 167 20.83 3.49 13.40
CA THR A 167 19.52 3.00 13.01
C THR A 167 18.98 2.11 14.12
N LEU A 168 17.82 2.46 14.65
CA LEU A 168 17.08 1.70 15.67
C LEU A 168 15.89 1.02 15.01
N THR A 169 15.93 -0.30 14.91
CA THR A 169 14.79 -1.10 14.44
C THR A 169 14.10 -1.78 15.61
N VAL A 170 12.80 -1.54 15.74
CA VAL A 170 11.98 -2.14 16.79
C VAL A 170 10.90 -2.99 16.16
N GLU A 171 10.88 -4.27 16.53
CA GLU A 171 9.78 -5.18 16.19
C GLU A 171 8.63 -4.93 17.16
N ILE A 172 7.49 -4.47 16.65
CA ILE A 172 6.31 -4.17 17.44
C ILE A 172 5.64 -5.47 17.85
N LEU A 173 5.43 -5.63 19.14
CA LEU A 173 4.67 -6.74 19.69
C LEU A 173 3.18 -6.44 19.64
N HIS A 174 2.41 -7.46 19.30
CA HIS A 174 0.96 -7.39 19.44
C HIS A 174 0.60 -7.62 20.90
N GLU A 175 0.19 -6.57 21.59
CA GLU A 175 -0.03 -6.62 23.04
C GLU A 175 -1.42 -7.13 23.40
N ALA A 176 -1.48 -7.96 24.44
CA ALA A 176 -2.75 -8.46 25.00
C ALA A 176 -3.51 -7.39 25.82
N GLN A 177 -2.83 -6.37 26.33
CA GLN A 177 -3.39 -5.29 27.16
C GLN A 177 -3.77 -4.04 26.37
N ALA A 178 -3.57 -4.01 25.04
CA ALA A 178 -4.04 -2.89 24.24
C ALA A 178 -5.58 -2.79 24.28
N PRO A 179 -6.15 -1.57 24.30
CA PRO A 179 -7.59 -1.39 24.25
C PRO A 179 -8.16 -2.02 22.98
N ALA A 180 -9.43 -2.44 23.04
CA ALA A 180 -10.11 -3.00 21.88
C ALA A 180 -10.13 -1.98 20.74
N PHE A 181 -9.67 -2.40 19.57
CA PHE A 181 -9.63 -1.54 18.39
C PHE A 181 -11.06 -1.33 17.86
N PRO A 182 -11.48 -0.09 17.54
CA PRO A 182 -12.81 0.18 16.99
C PRO A 182 -13.07 -0.58 15.69
N GLY A 183 -14.06 -1.47 15.66
CA GLY A 183 -14.41 -2.24 14.47
C GLY A 183 -14.85 -1.37 13.27
N GLN A 184 -15.27 -0.13 13.51
CA GLN A 184 -15.63 0.82 12.44
C GLN A 184 -14.43 1.30 11.62
N TYR A 185 -13.21 1.17 12.15
CA TYR A 185 -11.95 1.64 11.55
C TYR A 185 -11.02 0.49 11.15
N ASP A 186 -11.57 -0.72 11.02
CA ASP A 186 -10.85 -1.95 10.65
C ASP A 186 -10.20 -1.86 9.25
N GLU A 187 -9.63 -2.96 8.77
CA GLU A 187 -9.01 -3.03 7.45
C GLU A 187 -9.97 -2.79 6.27
N PHE A 188 -11.29 -2.80 6.49
CA PHE A 188 -12.31 -2.53 5.47
C PHE A 188 -12.84 -1.09 5.52
N HIS A 189 -12.43 -0.31 6.52
CA HIS A 189 -12.74 1.11 6.56
C HIS A 189 -12.04 1.85 5.42
N ASP A 190 -12.82 2.58 4.62
CA ASP A 190 -12.31 3.43 3.55
C ASP A 190 -12.33 4.89 4.00
N GLU A 191 -11.16 5.51 4.08
CA GLU A 191 -11.09 6.94 4.35
C GLU A 191 -11.38 7.71 3.06
N GLU A 192 -12.25 8.72 3.15
CA GLU A 192 -12.59 9.52 1.97
C GLU A 192 -11.35 10.25 1.44
N VAL A 193 -10.86 9.77 0.30
CA VAL A 193 -9.79 10.35 -0.50
C VAL A 193 -10.38 10.76 -1.85
N LYS A 194 -9.99 11.94 -2.33
CA LYS A 194 -10.40 12.41 -3.65
C LYS A 194 -9.67 11.60 -4.73
N LEU A 195 -10.28 10.51 -5.18
CA LEU A 195 -9.80 9.76 -6.33
C LEU A 195 -9.71 10.68 -7.55
N ILE A 196 -8.55 10.63 -8.20
CA ILE A 196 -8.27 11.42 -9.40
C ILE A 196 -9.08 10.86 -10.56
N TRP A 197 -9.18 9.53 -10.72
CA TRP A 197 -9.95 8.85 -11.76
C TRP A 197 -10.73 7.66 -11.19
N GLY A 198 -11.64 7.06 -11.98
CA GLY A 198 -12.26 5.78 -11.63
C GLY A 198 -13.58 5.88 -10.87
N ARG A 199 -14.27 7.03 -10.92
CA ARG A 199 -15.56 7.19 -10.23
C ARG A 199 -16.65 6.34 -10.88
N GLY A 200 -17.56 5.81 -10.05
CA GLY A 200 -18.73 5.05 -10.51
C GLY A 200 -18.46 3.56 -10.76
N LEU A 201 -17.28 3.06 -10.41
CA LEU A 201 -16.95 1.64 -10.47
C LEU A 201 -17.36 0.90 -9.20
N PRO A 202 -17.71 -0.40 -9.29
CA PRO A 202 -17.98 -1.21 -8.12
C PRO A 202 -16.69 -1.49 -7.33
N VAL A 203 -16.82 -1.68 -6.01
CA VAL A 203 -15.70 -2.07 -5.13
C VAL A 203 -15.20 -3.49 -5.44
N ILE A 204 -16.12 -4.37 -5.86
CA ILE A 204 -15.84 -5.77 -6.19
C ILE A 204 -16.19 -6.02 -7.66
N TYR A 205 -15.28 -6.65 -8.39
CA TYR A 205 -15.45 -7.08 -9.76
C TYR A 205 -15.08 -8.57 -9.88
N ASN A 206 -15.98 -9.39 -10.46
CA ASN A 206 -15.80 -10.84 -10.60
C ASN A 206 -15.33 -11.57 -9.32
N GLY A 207 -15.83 -11.15 -8.16
CA GLY A 207 -15.49 -11.76 -6.86
C GLY A 207 -14.14 -11.35 -6.26
N ALA A 208 -13.42 -10.40 -6.86
CA ALA A 208 -12.19 -9.81 -6.33
C ALA A 208 -12.32 -8.29 -6.17
N GLU A 209 -11.53 -7.71 -5.27
CA GLU A 209 -11.49 -6.26 -5.04
C GLU A 209 -10.93 -5.54 -6.28
N LEU A 210 -11.46 -4.35 -6.58
CA LEU A 210 -10.98 -3.49 -7.65
C LEU A 210 -10.06 -2.40 -7.08
N PHE A 211 -8.77 -2.53 -7.31
CA PHE A 211 -7.76 -1.57 -6.89
C PHE A 211 -7.58 -0.47 -7.92
N LEU A 212 -7.96 0.76 -7.56
CA LEU A 212 -8.01 1.91 -8.47
C LEU A 212 -7.05 3.03 -8.11
N VAL A 213 -6.18 2.85 -7.11
CA VAL A 213 -5.24 3.88 -6.69
C VAL A 213 -4.20 4.09 -7.81
N PRO A 214 -4.24 5.23 -8.52
CA PRO A 214 -3.37 5.46 -9.65
C PRO A 214 -1.91 5.65 -9.21
N PRO A 215 -0.94 5.24 -10.04
CA PRO A 215 0.46 5.56 -9.80
C PRO A 215 0.65 7.08 -9.72
N THR A 216 1.60 7.55 -8.91
CA THR A 216 1.84 9.00 -8.77
C THR A 216 2.66 9.60 -9.92
N TRP A 217 3.19 8.76 -10.81
CA TRP A 217 4.17 9.13 -11.87
C TRP A 217 5.36 9.96 -11.35
N SER A 218 5.73 9.72 -10.10
CA SER A 218 6.92 10.30 -9.49
C SER A 218 8.20 9.56 -9.91
N ASP A 219 8.06 8.30 -10.26
CA ASP A 219 9.09 7.41 -10.78
C ASP A 219 8.49 6.55 -11.89
N ASP A 220 9.35 5.86 -12.63
CA ASP A 220 8.95 5.00 -13.74
C ASP A 220 8.18 3.77 -13.24
N ILE A 221 7.17 3.35 -14.02
CA ILE A 221 6.47 2.09 -13.78
C ILE A 221 7.30 0.97 -14.42
N ASN A 222 8.06 0.25 -13.60
CA ASN A 222 8.84 -0.88 -14.09
C ASN A 222 7.92 -2.07 -14.33
N ALA A 223 7.96 -2.63 -15.53
CA ALA A 223 7.20 -3.83 -15.89
C ALA A 223 8.10 -4.84 -16.59
N SER A 224 7.91 -6.12 -16.26
CA SER A 224 8.63 -7.22 -16.90
C SER A 224 7.66 -8.36 -17.20
N PHE A 225 7.91 -9.07 -18.31
CA PHE A 225 7.14 -10.25 -18.68
C PHE A 225 8.02 -11.48 -18.52
N SER A 226 7.52 -12.46 -17.76
CA SER A 226 8.14 -13.76 -17.63
C SER A 226 7.20 -14.85 -18.15
N ARG A 227 7.75 -15.87 -18.80
CA ARG A 227 7.02 -17.08 -19.16
C ARG A 227 7.59 -18.24 -18.39
N LEU A 228 6.72 -19.17 -17.99
CA LEU A 228 7.16 -20.45 -17.43
C LEU A 228 7.68 -21.34 -18.56
N ALA A 229 8.93 -21.11 -18.95
CA ALA A 229 9.63 -21.89 -19.95
C ALA A 229 10.97 -22.36 -19.37
N ASN A 230 11.29 -23.63 -19.56
CA ASN A 230 12.61 -24.14 -19.24
C ASN A 230 13.46 -24.19 -20.52
N ARG A 231 14.67 -23.63 -20.47
CA ARG A 231 15.62 -23.72 -21.58
C ARG A 231 16.33 -25.07 -21.52
N LEU A 232 16.08 -25.92 -22.49
CA LEU A 232 16.75 -27.21 -22.69
C LEU A 232 17.94 -26.98 -23.63
N ASP A 233 19.15 -26.99 -23.09
CA ASP A 233 20.37 -26.81 -23.86
C ASP A 233 21.35 -27.95 -23.54
N ASN A 234 21.61 -28.80 -24.53
CA ASN A 234 22.53 -29.93 -24.42
C ASN A 234 23.96 -29.56 -24.86
N SER A 235 24.27 -28.27 -25.04
CA SER A 235 25.59 -27.69 -25.39
C SER A 235 26.25 -28.20 -26.68
N THR A 236 25.58 -29.10 -27.41
CA THR A 236 26.09 -29.77 -28.61
C THR A 236 25.14 -29.63 -29.81
N GLY A 237 23.91 -29.18 -29.58
CA GLY A 237 22.87 -29.02 -30.59
C GLY A 237 22.03 -27.77 -30.39
N ALA A 238 20.92 -27.66 -31.14
CA ALA A 238 19.99 -26.54 -30.99
C ALA A 238 19.37 -26.52 -29.59
N PHE A 239 19.22 -25.33 -29.01
CA PHE A 239 18.47 -25.16 -27.76
C PHE A 239 16.97 -25.24 -28.04
N LEU A 240 16.23 -25.81 -27.11
CA LEU A 240 14.77 -25.89 -27.14
C LEU A 240 14.20 -25.23 -25.90
N TYR A 241 12.96 -24.75 -25.98
CA TYR A 241 12.22 -24.27 -24.82
C TYR A 241 11.08 -25.23 -24.54
N ASP A 242 11.07 -25.79 -23.33
CA ASP A 242 9.92 -26.49 -22.78
C ASP A 242 8.98 -25.46 -22.16
N LEU A 243 7.97 -25.05 -22.93
CA LEU A 243 6.94 -24.08 -22.54
C LEU A 243 5.87 -24.79 -21.70
N ARG A 244 5.79 -24.43 -20.42
CA ARG A 244 4.82 -25.02 -19.49
C ARG A 244 3.49 -24.28 -19.48
N SER A 245 3.55 -22.95 -19.58
CA SER A 245 2.38 -22.08 -19.65
C SER A 245 2.50 -21.14 -20.85
N PRO A 246 1.46 -21.07 -21.72
CA PRO A 246 1.48 -20.20 -22.89
C PRO A 246 1.34 -18.71 -22.53
N ASP A 247 0.68 -18.40 -21.42
CA ASP A 247 0.38 -17.04 -20.99
C ASP A 247 1.58 -16.43 -20.20
N PRO A 248 2.11 -15.27 -20.63
CA PRO A 248 3.13 -14.56 -19.87
C PRO A 248 2.55 -13.94 -18.61
N THR A 249 3.35 -13.95 -17.55
CA THR A 249 3.09 -13.25 -16.29
C THR A 249 3.81 -11.92 -16.28
N GLU A 250 3.03 -10.85 -16.18
CA GLU A 250 3.55 -9.51 -15.96
C GLU A 250 3.85 -9.30 -14.48
N THR A 251 5.07 -8.88 -14.17
CA THR A 251 5.43 -8.33 -12.85
C THR A 251 5.64 -6.83 -13.01
N ARG A 252 5.00 -6.05 -12.14
CA ARG A 252 5.03 -4.59 -12.18
C ARG A 252 5.34 -4.00 -10.84
N GLU A 253 6.23 -3.03 -10.80
CA GLU A 253 6.55 -2.27 -9.61
C GLU A 253 6.02 -0.85 -9.76
N ILE A 254 5.29 -0.40 -8.74
CA ILE A 254 4.72 0.94 -8.67
C ILE A 254 5.18 1.59 -7.37
N GLN A 255 5.78 2.76 -7.49
CA GLN A 255 6.06 3.63 -6.34
C GLN A 255 4.91 4.63 -6.16
N TYR A 256 4.49 4.79 -4.91
CA TYR A 256 3.46 5.71 -4.47
C TYR A 256 4.05 6.77 -3.56
N ILE A 257 3.75 8.04 -3.86
CA ILE A 257 3.90 9.15 -2.92
C ILE A 257 2.53 9.50 -2.35
N LEU A 258 2.32 9.15 -1.09
CA LEU A 258 1.05 9.29 -0.40
C LEU A 258 1.01 10.64 0.32
N LYS A 259 -0.04 11.42 0.06
CA LYS A 259 -0.24 12.77 0.60
C LYS A 259 -1.41 12.77 1.58
N GLY A 260 -1.06 12.81 2.85
CA GLY A 260 -1.97 12.80 3.97
C GLY A 260 -2.12 11.42 4.59
N ARG A 261 -2.53 11.40 5.86
CA ARG A 261 -2.73 10.17 6.63
C ARG A 261 -3.77 9.25 6.00
N ARG A 262 -4.82 9.82 5.39
CA ARG A 262 -5.90 9.05 4.75
C ARG A 262 -5.41 8.16 3.62
N GLU A 263 -4.57 8.69 2.75
CA GLU A 263 -3.98 7.93 1.64
C GLU A 263 -3.05 6.83 2.16
N ILE A 264 -2.24 7.13 3.19
CA ILE A 264 -1.35 6.17 3.85
C ILE A 264 -2.15 5.03 4.47
N ASN A 265 -3.18 5.36 5.26
CA ASN A 265 -4.03 4.38 5.92
C ASN A 265 -4.75 3.50 4.90
N ASN A 266 -5.33 4.07 3.84
CA ASN A 266 -6.02 3.30 2.81
C ASN A 266 -5.09 2.33 2.09
N LEU A 267 -3.85 2.74 1.76
CA LEU A 267 -2.88 1.84 1.14
C LEU A 267 -2.45 0.71 2.09
N GLN A 268 -2.20 1.03 3.36
CA GLN A 268 -1.89 0.02 4.37
C GLN A 268 -3.07 -0.93 4.58
N ARG A 269 -4.30 -0.43 4.70
CA ARG A 269 -5.51 -1.25 4.82
C ARG A 269 -5.68 -2.18 3.62
N PHE A 270 -5.46 -1.67 2.40
CA PHE A 270 -5.45 -2.50 1.20
C PHE A 270 -4.43 -3.65 1.28
N PHE A 271 -3.22 -3.37 1.76
CA PHE A 271 -2.21 -4.40 2.00
C PHE A 271 -2.64 -5.44 3.06
N TYR A 272 -3.32 -4.99 4.13
CA TYR A 272 -3.91 -5.87 5.14
C TYR A 272 -5.02 -6.77 4.57
N ARG A 273 -5.90 -6.22 3.72
CA ARG A 273 -6.93 -7.00 3.02
C ARG A 273 -6.33 -8.04 2.09
N CYS A 274 -5.23 -7.70 1.41
CA CYS A 274 -4.51 -8.65 0.55
C CYS A 274 -3.84 -9.79 1.33
N LYS A 275 -3.50 -9.57 2.61
CA LYS A 275 -2.72 -10.47 3.47
C LYS A 275 -1.40 -10.89 2.81
N GLY A 276 -0.66 -9.90 2.28
CA GLY A 276 0.53 -10.12 1.48
C GLY A 276 0.17 -10.71 0.11
N ARG A 277 0.78 -11.84 -0.26
CA ARG A 277 0.58 -12.46 -1.58
C ARG A 277 -0.66 -13.37 -1.68
N LEU A 278 -1.49 -13.43 -0.65
CA LEU A 278 -2.60 -14.39 -0.56
C LEU A 278 -3.74 -14.05 -1.53
N HIS A 279 -4.34 -12.87 -1.37
CA HIS A 279 -5.52 -12.50 -2.14
C HIS A 279 -5.14 -11.81 -3.46
N SER A 280 -5.92 -12.09 -4.49
CA SER A 280 -5.84 -11.42 -5.79
C SER A 280 -6.86 -10.30 -5.88
N PHE A 281 -6.56 -9.28 -6.67
CA PHE A 281 -7.41 -8.13 -6.96
C PHE A 281 -7.30 -7.76 -8.44
N TYR A 282 -8.26 -6.99 -8.95
CA TYR A 282 -8.15 -6.40 -10.26
C TYR A 282 -7.50 -5.04 -10.17
N ALA A 283 -6.53 -4.77 -11.04
CA ALA A 283 -5.96 -3.44 -11.19
C ALA A 283 -5.83 -3.12 -12.68
N PRO A 284 -6.07 -1.86 -13.09
CA PRO A 284 -5.84 -1.47 -14.46
C PRO A 284 -4.33 -1.39 -14.73
N THR A 285 -3.96 -1.40 -16.00
CA THR A 285 -2.55 -1.18 -16.35
C THR A 285 -2.11 0.27 -16.13
N TRP A 286 -3.04 1.22 -16.04
CA TRP A 286 -2.76 2.67 -16.07
C TRP A 286 -1.91 3.11 -17.27
N LEU A 287 -1.95 2.34 -18.35
CA LEU A 287 -1.33 2.65 -19.63
C LEU A 287 -2.41 2.85 -20.69
N MET A 288 -2.09 3.58 -21.75
CA MET A 288 -2.93 3.69 -22.94
C MET A 288 -2.76 2.44 -23.79
N ASP A 289 -3.38 1.35 -23.36
CA ASP A 289 -3.31 0.06 -24.05
C ASP A 289 -4.13 0.05 -25.34
N VAL A 290 -5.21 0.83 -25.38
CA VAL A 290 -6.09 0.96 -26.55
C VAL A 290 -6.29 2.42 -26.90
N GLU A 291 -5.81 2.83 -28.07
CA GLU A 291 -6.08 4.14 -28.64
C GLU A 291 -7.20 4.05 -29.68
N LEU A 292 -8.31 4.74 -29.43
CA LEU A 292 -9.49 4.68 -30.28
C LEU A 292 -9.26 5.41 -31.62
N ALA A 293 -9.50 4.71 -32.73
CA ALA A 293 -9.33 5.18 -34.10
C ALA A 293 -10.56 5.90 -34.67
N VAL A 294 -11.76 5.62 -34.18
CA VAL A 294 -13.02 6.30 -34.54
C VAL A 294 -13.96 6.29 -33.32
N ASP A 295 -14.77 7.33 -33.14
CA ASP A 295 -15.80 7.34 -32.09
C ASP A 295 -16.72 6.11 -32.21
N ALA A 296 -17.08 5.52 -31.07
CA ALA A 296 -17.94 4.35 -31.03
C ALA A 296 -19.35 4.75 -30.51
N PRO A 297 -20.39 4.75 -31.35
CA PRO A 297 -21.76 5.08 -30.93
C PRO A 297 -22.33 4.07 -29.92
N ALA A 298 -23.34 4.50 -29.16
CA ALA A 298 -24.11 3.62 -28.30
C ALA A 298 -24.79 2.51 -29.14
N GLY A 299 -24.88 1.31 -28.58
CA GLY A 299 -25.41 0.12 -29.26
C GLY A 299 -24.38 -0.67 -30.06
N GLN A 300 -23.20 -0.10 -30.36
CA GLN A 300 -22.13 -0.81 -31.06
C GLN A 300 -21.45 -1.83 -30.14
N ASN A 301 -21.09 -3.00 -30.67
CA ASN A 301 -20.43 -4.09 -29.93
C ASN A 301 -18.95 -4.27 -30.32
N TYR A 302 -18.32 -3.25 -30.87
CA TYR A 302 -16.89 -3.28 -31.18
C TYR A 302 -16.26 -1.90 -31.04
N LEU A 303 -14.96 -1.87 -30.75
CA LEU A 303 -14.12 -0.68 -30.79
C LEU A 303 -13.15 -0.80 -31.97
N LEU A 304 -12.86 0.32 -32.62
CA LEU A 304 -11.81 0.40 -33.63
C LEU A 304 -10.60 1.08 -33.00
N SER A 305 -9.47 0.38 -32.93
CA SER A 305 -8.20 0.85 -32.37
C SER A 305 -7.22 1.21 -33.48
N LYS A 306 -6.33 2.18 -33.22
CA LYS A 306 -5.31 2.58 -34.20
C LYS A 306 -4.30 1.48 -34.48
N TRP A 307 -3.96 0.68 -33.47
CA TRP A 307 -3.06 -0.46 -33.64
C TRP A 307 -3.84 -1.71 -34.08
N PRO A 308 -3.45 -2.39 -35.18
CA PRO A 308 -4.14 -3.59 -35.65
C PRO A 308 -3.68 -4.89 -35.00
N GLY A 309 -2.55 -4.88 -34.27
CA GLY A 309 -1.86 -6.09 -33.83
C GLY A 309 -2.55 -6.90 -32.72
N TYR A 310 -3.64 -6.42 -32.11
CA TYR A 310 -4.25 -7.06 -30.94
C TYR A 310 -4.61 -8.53 -31.18
N TRP A 311 -5.19 -8.88 -32.33
CA TRP A 311 -5.60 -10.25 -32.65
C TRP A 311 -4.42 -11.24 -32.67
N LYS A 312 -3.25 -10.78 -33.13
CA LYS A 312 -2.06 -11.62 -33.28
C LYS A 312 -1.43 -11.97 -31.93
N TYR A 313 -1.44 -11.02 -31.00
CA TYR A 313 -0.73 -11.16 -29.72
C TYR A 313 -1.64 -11.54 -28.55
N PHE A 314 -2.89 -11.07 -28.53
CA PHE A 314 -3.84 -11.29 -27.44
C PHE A 314 -4.99 -12.24 -27.80
N GLY A 315 -5.20 -12.54 -29.10
CA GLY A 315 -6.35 -13.34 -29.55
C GLY A 315 -6.44 -14.75 -28.97
N GLY A 316 -5.30 -15.38 -28.66
CA GLY A 316 -5.25 -16.72 -28.05
C GLY A 316 -5.00 -16.72 -26.54
N GLY A 317 -4.79 -15.55 -25.93
CA GLY A 317 -4.45 -15.44 -24.51
C GLY A 317 -5.67 -15.52 -23.60
N GLN A 318 -5.51 -16.05 -22.39
CA GLN A 318 -6.58 -16.01 -21.38
C GLN A 318 -6.63 -14.66 -20.65
N ARG A 319 -5.56 -13.88 -20.77
CA ARG A 319 -5.36 -12.59 -20.11
C ARG A 319 -5.64 -11.47 -21.10
N ARG A 320 -6.04 -10.28 -20.63
CA ARG A 320 -6.46 -9.12 -21.47
C ARG A 320 -7.83 -9.31 -22.13
N LYS A 321 -8.84 -9.68 -21.33
CA LYS A 321 -10.25 -9.79 -21.74
C LYS A 321 -11.14 -8.68 -21.20
N THR A 322 -10.61 -7.80 -20.36
CA THR A 322 -11.38 -6.70 -19.76
C THR A 322 -10.63 -5.39 -19.99
N LEU A 323 -11.35 -4.36 -20.40
CA LEU A 323 -10.87 -3.00 -20.57
C LEU A 323 -11.51 -2.10 -19.52
N LEU A 324 -10.74 -1.14 -19.02
CA LEU A 324 -11.21 -0.06 -18.19
C LEU A 324 -11.03 1.26 -18.95
N VAL A 325 -12.14 1.95 -19.21
CA VAL A 325 -12.16 3.25 -19.87
C VAL A 325 -12.22 4.33 -18.80
N PHE A 326 -11.18 5.15 -18.71
CA PHE A 326 -11.18 6.37 -17.92
C PHE A 326 -11.64 7.55 -18.77
N HIS A 327 -12.64 8.26 -18.28
CA HIS A 327 -13.17 9.46 -18.93
C HIS A 327 -12.54 10.72 -18.36
N LYS A 328 -12.54 11.81 -19.13
CA LYS A 328 -12.02 13.11 -18.68
C LYS A 328 -12.84 13.77 -17.58
N ASP A 329 -14.09 13.34 -17.39
CA ASP A 329 -14.95 13.73 -16.27
C ASP A 329 -14.63 12.95 -14.97
N LEU A 330 -13.55 12.15 -14.99
CA LEU A 330 -13.04 11.32 -13.89
C LEU A 330 -13.89 10.07 -13.60
N SER A 331 -14.98 9.84 -14.36
CA SER A 331 -15.73 8.58 -14.32
C SER A 331 -14.97 7.46 -15.04
N ALA A 332 -15.38 6.22 -14.79
CA ALA A 332 -14.84 5.08 -15.52
C ALA A 332 -15.89 4.02 -15.81
N SER A 333 -15.65 3.26 -16.88
CA SER A 333 -16.52 2.15 -17.30
C SER A 333 -15.70 0.89 -17.60
N ILE A 334 -16.26 -0.27 -17.25
CA ILE A 334 -15.68 -1.59 -17.52
C ILE A 334 -16.32 -2.15 -18.79
N LEU A 335 -15.48 -2.62 -19.72
CA LEU A 335 -15.89 -3.26 -20.96
C LEU A 335 -15.25 -4.64 -21.06
N ASN A 336 -16.06 -5.66 -21.30
CA ASN A 336 -15.57 -7.02 -21.54
C ASN A 336 -15.36 -7.27 -23.03
N VAL A 337 -14.22 -7.87 -23.35
CA VAL A 337 -13.76 -8.15 -24.71
C VAL A 337 -14.11 -9.59 -25.07
N ALA A 338 -14.94 -9.73 -26.11
CA ALA A 338 -15.31 -11.02 -26.69
C ALA A 338 -14.19 -11.59 -27.58
N GLY A 339 -13.42 -10.71 -28.23
CA GLY A 339 -12.34 -11.13 -29.11
C GLY A 339 -11.72 -10.00 -29.92
N TYR A 340 -10.71 -10.35 -30.71
CA TYR A 340 -9.91 -9.41 -31.48
C TYR A 340 -9.86 -9.82 -32.95
N THR A 341 -9.96 -8.85 -33.84
CA THR A 341 -9.73 -9.02 -35.28
C THR A 341 -9.17 -7.73 -35.87
N THR A 342 -9.06 -7.66 -37.19
CA THR A 342 -8.79 -6.42 -37.92
C THR A 342 -10.03 -5.90 -38.61
N ASN A 343 -10.04 -4.63 -39.01
CA ASN A 343 -11.00 -4.16 -40.00
C ASN A 343 -10.74 -4.82 -41.37
N GLU A 344 -11.65 -4.58 -42.33
CA GLU A 344 -11.58 -5.14 -43.69
C GLU A 344 -10.30 -4.75 -44.43
N THR A 345 -9.72 -3.58 -44.13
CA THR A 345 -8.46 -3.11 -44.75
C THR A 345 -7.20 -3.62 -44.04
N GLY A 346 -7.32 -4.18 -42.83
CA GLY A 346 -6.18 -4.62 -42.01
C GLY A 346 -5.44 -3.49 -41.28
N GLU A 347 -5.80 -2.22 -41.49
CA GLU A 347 -5.10 -1.05 -40.94
C GLU A 347 -5.48 -0.75 -39.49
N LEU A 348 -6.71 -1.08 -39.09
CA LEU A 348 -7.23 -0.82 -37.74
C LEU A 348 -7.49 -2.13 -37.01
N GLY A 349 -7.24 -2.12 -35.69
CA GLY A 349 -7.63 -3.22 -34.83
C GLY A 349 -9.12 -3.11 -34.52
N LYS A 350 -9.81 -4.25 -34.52
CA LYS A 350 -11.22 -4.34 -34.17
C LYS A 350 -11.37 -5.21 -32.94
N ILE A 351 -11.80 -4.61 -31.84
CA ILE A 351 -11.98 -5.27 -30.55
C ILE A 351 -13.48 -5.50 -30.37
N TYR A 352 -13.94 -6.75 -30.40
CA TYR A 352 -15.33 -7.09 -30.13
C TYR A 352 -15.60 -7.08 -28.64
N LEU A 353 -16.76 -6.55 -28.25
CA LEU A 353 -17.22 -6.49 -26.86
C LEU A 353 -18.31 -7.54 -26.64
N ASP A 354 -18.36 -8.10 -25.43
CA ASP A 354 -19.39 -9.08 -25.04
C ASP A 354 -20.80 -8.47 -25.00
N ALA A 355 -20.87 -7.17 -24.68
CA ALA A 355 -22.11 -6.41 -24.61
C ALA A 355 -22.00 -5.13 -25.45
N PRO A 356 -23.10 -4.69 -26.07
CA PRO A 356 -23.12 -3.42 -26.78
C PRO A 356 -22.88 -2.25 -25.82
N LEU A 357 -22.22 -1.21 -26.32
CA LEU A 357 -21.94 0.01 -25.58
C LEU A 357 -23.25 0.66 -25.10
N LYS A 358 -23.38 0.85 -23.78
CA LYS A 358 -24.55 1.54 -23.19
C LYS A 358 -24.56 3.04 -23.51
N GLN A 359 -23.37 3.63 -23.64
CA GLN A 359 -23.15 5.05 -23.92
C GLN A 359 -22.14 5.18 -25.05
N ALA A 360 -22.23 6.26 -25.83
CA ALA A 360 -21.27 6.52 -26.89
C ALA A 360 -19.88 6.85 -26.31
N LEU A 361 -18.84 6.23 -26.86
CA LEU A 361 -17.45 6.51 -26.52
C LEU A 361 -16.86 7.43 -27.58
N ARG A 362 -16.74 8.71 -27.23
CA ARG A 362 -16.09 9.72 -28.07
C ARG A 362 -14.62 9.84 -27.68
N LYS A 363 -13.74 9.94 -28.67
CA LYS A 363 -12.30 10.16 -28.43
C LYS A 363 -12.01 11.40 -27.61
N SER A 364 -12.81 12.45 -27.79
CA SER A 364 -12.66 13.71 -27.04
C SER A 364 -12.83 13.52 -25.54
N ASP A 365 -13.62 12.53 -25.13
CA ASP A 365 -14.08 12.34 -23.75
C ASP A 365 -13.26 11.28 -23.03
N ILE A 366 -12.47 10.50 -23.77
CA ILE A 366 -11.59 9.46 -23.25
C ILE A 366 -10.29 10.10 -22.75
N LEU A 367 -9.92 9.76 -21.52
CA LEU A 367 -8.61 10.05 -20.96
C LEU A 367 -7.63 8.90 -21.27
N MET A 368 -8.04 7.66 -21.00
CA MET A 368 -7.20 6.48 -21.15
C MET A 368 -8.07 5.22 -21.25
N ILE A 369 -7.66 4.25 -22.07
CA ILE A 369 -8.22 2.90 -22.06
C ILE A 369 -7.11 1.94 -21.70
N SER A 370 -7.24 1.31 -20.54
CA SER A 370 -6.28 0.38 -19.97
C SER A 370 -6.88 -1.03 -19.93
N TYR A 371 -6.05 -2.06 -20.03
CA TYR A 371 -6.48 -3.41 -19.65
C TYR A 371 -6.74 -3.47 -18.14
N LEU A 372 -7.77 -4.19 -17.77
CA LEU A 372 -8.01 -4.59 -16.38
C LEU A 372 -7.52 -6.02 -16.22
N CYS A 373 -6.42 -6.18 -15.50
CA CYS A 373 -5.79 -7.48 -15.28
C CYS A 373 -5.94 -7.88 -13.81
N ARG A 374 -5.89 -9.20 -13.57
CA ARG A 374 -5.93 -9.74 -12.21
C ARG A 374 -4.50 -9.88 -11.70
N TYR A 375 -4.22 -9.22 -10.59
CA TYR A 375 -2.92 -9.22 -9.94
C TYR A 375 -3.04 -9.80 -8.53
N ARG A 376 -1.90 -10.20 -7.98
CA ARG A 376 -1.67 -10.28 -6.54
C ARG A 376 -0.45 -9.43 -6.21
N LEU A 377 -0.20 -9.19 -4.92
CA LEU A 377 1.09 -8.70 -4.51
C LEU A 377 2.17 -9.76 -4.76
N ASP A 378 3.37 -9.32 -5.14
CA ASP A 378 4.53 -10.20 -5.33
C ASP A 378 5.46 -10.25 -4.12
N ASN A 379 5.24 -9.36 -3.16
CA ASN A 379 5.93 -9.33 -1.89
C ASN A 379 4.95 -9.47 -0.71
N ASP A 380 5.35 -10.19 0.33
CA ASP A 380 4.64 -10.24 1.62
C ASP A 380 5.02 -9.08 2.54
N LEU A 381 6.00 -8.26 2.14
CA LEU A 381 6.50 -7.12 2.86
C LEU A 381 6.11 -5.82 2.14
N MET A 382 5.52 -4.90 2.89
CA MET A 382 5.30 -3.51 2.48
C MET A 382 6.09 -2.59 3.41
N THR A 383 6.91 -1.73 2.83
CA THR A 383 7.61 -0.65 3.54
C THR A 383 6.95 0.68 3.24
N THR A 384 6.72 1.46 4.28
CA THR A 384 6.25 2.85 4.21
C THR A 384 7.33 3.74 4.81
N ASP A 385 8.02 4.49 3.95
CA ASP A 385 9.04 5.46 4.34
C ASP A 385 8.38 6.82 4.57
N TYR A 386 8.39 7.32 5.80
CA TYR A 386 7.81 8.60 6.17
C TYR A 386 8.86 9.72 6.03
N GLU A 387 8.60 10.66 5.14
CA GLU A 387 9.34 11.92 5.05
C GLU A 387 8.83 12.92 6.09
N THR A 388 7.51 12.92 6.31
CA THR A 388 6.85 13.62 7.40
C THR A 388 5.67 12.76 7.88
N VAL A 389 5.03 13.16 8.98
CA VAL A 389 3.80 12.52 9.49
C VAL A 389 2.70 12.38 8.43
N GLY A 390 2.63 13.33 7.49
CA GLY A 390 1.60 13.38 6.44
C GLY A 390 2.10 13.03 5.05
N ILE A 391 3.38 12.69 4.85
CA ILE A 391 3.92 12.37 3.51
C ILE A 391 4.77 11.12 3.64
N ALA A 392 4.40 10.08 2.90
CA ALA A 392 5.12 8.83 2.88
C ALA A 392 5.32 8.31 1.46
N LYS A 393 6.36 7.50 1.29
CA LYS A 393 6.67 6.76 0.07
C LYS A 393 6.47 5.27 0.35
N SER A 394 5.83 4.57 -0.56
CA SER A 394 5.70 3.11 -0.48
C SER A 394 5.75 2.50 -1.87
N SER A 395 6.31 1.30 -2.00
CA SER A 395 6.33 0.55 -3.26
C SER A 395 5.44 -0.68 -3.15
N LEU A 396 4.69 -0.94 -4.21
CA LEU A 396 3.93 -2.19 -4.38
C LEU A 396 4.41 -2.90 -5.63
N THR A 397 4.69 -4.18 -5.49
CA THR A 397 4.98 -5.08 -6.61
C THR A 397 3.76 -5.96 -6.88
N LEU A 398 3.28 -5.93 -8.11
CA LEU A 398 2.12 -6.65 -8.61
C LEU A 398 2.59 -7.78 -9.51
N ALA A 399 2.12 -9.01 -9.28
CA ALA A 399 2.33 -10.14 -10.17
C ALA A 399 0.99 -10.57 -10.77
N GLU A 400 0.92 -10.64 -12.10
CA GLU A 400 -0.28 -11.03 -12.83
C GLU A 400 -0.59 -12.51 -12.63
N VAL A 401 -1.85 -12.82 -12.37
CA VAL A 401 -2.29 -14.19 -12.07
C VAL A 401 -3.50 -14.56 -12.90
N THR A 402 -3.61 -15.84 -13.23
CA THR A 402 -4.83 -16.39 -13.86
C THR A 402 -5.89 -16.58 -12.77
N GLU A 403 -7.16 -16.51 -13.16
CA GLU A 403 -8.30 -16.82 -12.28
C GLU A 403 -8.24 -18.24 -11.72
#